data_AF-A0A317UAY6-F1
#
_entry.id   AF-A0A317UAY6-F1
#
_cell.length_a   1.000
_cell.length_b   1.000
_cell.length_c   1.000
_cell.angle_alpha   90.00
_cell.angle_beta   90.00
_cell.angle_gamma   90.00
#
_symmetry.space_group_name_H-M   'P 1'
#
loop_
_entity.id
_entity.type
_entity.pdbx_description
1 polymer ?
#
loop_
_entity_poly.entity_id
_entity_poly.type
_entity_poly.pdbx_seq_one_letter_code
_entity_poly.pdbx_strand_id
1 'polypeptide(L)'
;MIKFYDVDKNYINFLKTIDGQIPNIEYEGNNKFVCGIVLTISNINYYAPISHMTNRQRTNIQITENGRVLSTIRFSFMFPAMKNVLTVKDFSVIAQNNQQYADLLNAEYRFCRAHEAEIYNKALQVYRIGCNKNHVLNYTCCDFKKLEEHYLEYATQETRTSNRID
;
A
#
# COMPACT_ATOMS: atom_id res chain seq x y z
N MET A 1 5.51 -13.31 1.03
CA MET A 1 6.47 -12.67 0.10
C MET A 1 5.93 -11.33 -0.34
N ILE A 2 6.48 -10.26 0.21
CA ILE A 2 6.10 -8.90 -0.15
C ILE A 2 6.64 -8.55 -1.55
N LYS A 3 5.88 -7.75 -2.31
CA LYS A 3 6.18 -7.22 -3.64
C LYS A 3 5.77 -5.75 -3.71
N PHE A 4 6.31 -5.03 -4.69
CA PHE A 4 5.91 -3.65 -5.00
C PHE A 4 4.97 -3.63 -6.19
N TYR A 5 3.98 -2.76 -6.15
CA TYR A 5 2.93 -2.67 -7.16
C TYR A 5 2.62 -1.22 -7.50
N ASP A 6 2.43 -0.98 -8.79
CA ASP A 6 1.64 0.15 -9.27
C ASP A 6 0.15 -0.22 -9.15
N VAL A 7 -0.70 0.77 -8.87
CA VAL A 7 -2.13 0.58 -8.63
C VAL A 7 -2.92 1.26 -9.73
N ASP A 8 -4.00 0.64 -10.18
CA ASP A 8 -4.92 1.24 -11.13
C ASP A 8 -5.46 2.59 -10.63
N LYS A 9 -5.38 3.62 -11.48
CA LYS A 9 -5.80 4.98 -11.15
C LYS A 9 -7.29 5.09 -10.85
N ASN A 10 -8.13 4.40 -11.61
CA ASN A 10 -9.58 4.41 -11.41
C ASN A 10 -9.92 3.78 -10.06
N TYR A 11 -9.21 2.73 -9.68
CA TYR A 11 -9.36 2.14 -8.34
C TYR A 11 -9.00 3.12 -7.23
N ILE A 12 -7.87 3.83 -7.34
CA ILE A 12 -7.49 4.85 -6.36
C ILE A 12 -8.51 5.99 -6.30
N ASN A 13 -9.01 6.45 -7.45
CA ASN A 13 -10.02 7.49 -7.50
C ASN A 13 -11.33 7.05 -6.84
N PHE A 14 -11.75 5.79 -7.06
CA PHE A 14 -12.87 5.18 -6.35
C PHE A 14 -12.65 5.18 -4.84
N LEU A 15 -11.49 4.70 -4.36
CA LEU A 15 -11.17 4.69 -2.93
C LEU A 15 -11.21 6.09 -2.30
N LYS A 16 -10.79 7.14 -3.04
CA LYS A 16 -10.87 8.53 -2.57
C LYS A 16 -12.29 9.06 -2.42
N THR A 17 -13.26 8.55 -3.18
CA THR A 17 -14.67 8.91 -2.95
C THR A 17 -15.21 8.38 -1.62
N ILE A 18 -14.55 7.35 -1.07
CA ILE A 18 -14.92 6.70 0.19
C ILE A 18 -14.20 7.37 1.36
N ASP A 19 -12.88 7.57 1.22
CA ASP A 19 -12.00 8.17 2.22
C ASP A 19 -10.95 9.10 1.57
N GLY A 20 -11.06 10.40 1.89
CA GLY A 20 -10.16 11.44 1.38
C GLY A 20 -8.70 11.35 1.88
N GLN A 21 -8.39 10.48 2.85
CA GLN A 21 -7.01 10.22 3.28
C GLN A 21 -6.23 9.33 2.30
N ILE A 22 -6.92 8.64 1.38
CA ILE A 22 -6.27 7.82 0.35
C ILE A 22 -5.33 8.72 -0.48
N PRO A 23 -4.02 8.39 -0.54
CA PRO A 23 -3.06 9.27 -1.18
C PRO A 23 -3.28 9.32 -2.68
N ASN A 24 -2.88 10.43 -3.29
CA ASN A 24 -2.66 10.48 -4.72
C ASN A 24 -1.58 9.46 -5.10
N ILE A 25 -1.75 8.80 -6.24
CA ILE A 25 -0.73 7.92 -6.82
C ILE A 25 -0.01 8.54 -8.01
N GLU A 26 -0.62 9.48 -8.69
CA GLU A 26 0.01 10.21 -9.79
C GLU A 26 0.66 11.49 -9.27
N TYR A 27 1.92 11.66 -9.64
CA TYR A 27 2.71 12.86 -9.37
C TYR A 27 3.53 13.19 -10.60
N GLU A 28 3.82 14.47 -10.81
CA GLU A 28 4.77 14.92 -11.84
C GLU A 28 6.18 14.45 -11.46
N GLY A 29 6.57 13.26 -11.94
CA GLY A 29 7.82 12.59 -11.59
C GLY A 29 7.65 11.08 -11.54
N ASN A 30 7.58 10.51 -10.35
CA ASN A 30 7.38 9.08 -10.16
C ASN A 30 6.02 8.81 -9.50
N ASN A 31 5.25 7.91 -10.11
CA ASN A 31 4.01 7.43 -9.52
C ASN A 31 4.29 6.76 -8.16
N LYS A 32 3.43 7.03 -7.19
CA LYS A 32 3.46 6.37 -5.90
C LYS A 32 3.09 4.91 -6.10
N PHE A 33 3.90 4.03 -5.53
CA PHE A 33 3.66 2.60 -5.53
C PHE A 33 3.39 2.13 -4.11
N VAL A 34 2.84 0.92 -4.02
CA VAL A 34 2.54 0.27 -2.75
C VAL A 34 3.37 -0.99 -2.59
N CYS A 35 3.62 -1.37 -1.33
CA CYS A 35 4.13 -2.68 -0.98
C CYS A 35 2.99 -3.56 -0.46
N GLY A 36 3.04 -4.85 -0.76
CA GLY A 36 2.13 -5.81 -0.16
C GLY A 36 2.34 -7.24 -0.63
N ILE A 37 1.62 -8.20 -0.07
CA ILE A 37 0.57 -8.03 0.94
C ILE A 37 1.20 -7.69 2.29
N VAL A 38 0.78 -6.60 2.94
CA VAL A 38 1.30 -6.20 4.27
C VAL A 38 0.46 -6.76 5.42
N LEU A 39 -0.82 -7.05 5.18
CA LEU A 39 -1.75 -7.61 6.14
C LEU A 39 -2.83 -8.39 5.39
N THR A 40 -3.19 -9.55 5.91
CA THR A 40 -4.40 -10.27 5.50
C THR A 40 -5.30 -10.41 6.72
N ILE A 41 -6.51 -9.88 6.64
CA ILE A 41 -7.52 -9.97 7.70
C ILE A 41 -8.89 -10.22 7.08
N SER A 42 -9.64 -11.18 7.61
CA SER A 42 -10.94 -11.58 7.05
C SER A 42 -10.90 -11.87 5.53
N ASN A 43 -9.84 -12.53 5.07
CA ASN A 43 -9.55 -12.82 3.65
C ASN A 43 -9.34 -11.59 2.75
N ILE A 44 -9.21 -10.39 3.32
CA ILE A 44 -8.93 -9.15 2.60
C ILE A 44 -7.43 -8.85 2.69
N ASN A 45 -6.82 -8.61 1.53
CA ASN A 45 -5.40 -8.31 1.41
C ASN A 45 -5.18 -6.79 1.35
N TYR A 46 -4.29 -6.31 2.22
CA TYR A 46 -3.92 -4.90 2.33
C TYR A 46 -2.55 -4.60 1.71
N TYR A 47 -2.42 -3.38 1.20
CA TYR A 47 -1.23 -2.83 0.59
C TYR A 47 -0.95 -1.45 1.18
N ALA A 48 0.31 -1.15 1.48
CA ALA A 48 0.72 0.10 2.10
C ALA A 48 1.60 0.94 1.15
N PRO A 49 1.34 2.25 1.00
CA PRO A 49 2.17 3.14 0.21
C PRO A 49 3.60 3.23 0.73
N ILE A 50 4.57 3.24 -0.20
CA ILE A 50 5.94 3.68 0.06
C ILE A 50 6.03 5.19 -0.17
N SER A 51 6.78 5.89 0.67
CA SER A 51 6.94 7.35 0.58
C SER A 51 8.37 7.77 0.88
N HIS A 52 8.93 8.69 0.10
CA HIS A 52 10.23 9.33 0.35
C HIS A 52 10.31 10.11 1.67
N MET A 53 9.20 10.23 2.39
CA MET A 53 9.16 10.72 3.75
C MET A 53 10.11 9.90 4.63
N THR A 54 11.02 10.58 5.34
CA THR A 54 12.04 9.92 6.19
C THR A 54 11.79 10.08 7.68
N ASN A 55 10.81 10.86 8.13
CA ASN A 55 10.53 11.01 9.55
C ASN A 55 9.86 9.76 10.13
N ARG A 56 10.33 9.34 11.31
CA ARG A 56 9.74 8.24 12.07
C ARG A 56 8.40 8.66 12.66
N GLN A 57 7.39 7.81 12.50
CA GLN A 57 6.07 7.96 13.09
C GLN A 57 5.66 6.65 13.76
N ARG A 58 4.72 6.72 14.72
CA ARG A 58 4.23 5.51 15.41
C ARG A 58 3.58 4.50 14.47
N THR A 59 3.03 4.98 13.35
CA THR A 59 2.27 4.24 12.35
C THR A 59 3.05 3.94 11.07
N ASN A 60 4.38 4.13 11.06
CA ASN A 60 5.24 3.80 9.92
C ASN A 60 6.41 2.90 10.33
N ILE A 61 7.09 2.37 9.30
CA ILE A 61 8.42 1.79 9.41
C ILE A 61 9.32 2.59 8.47
N GLN A 62 10.52 2.95 8.94
CA GLN A 62 11.57 3.52 8.12
C GLN A 62 12.28 2.38 7.37
N ILE A 63 12.39 2.52 6.05
CA ILE A 63 13.21 1.67 5.22
C ILE A 63 14.62 2.24 5.23
N THR A 64 15.60 1.43 5.61
CA THR A 64 16.98 1.86 5.76
C THR A 64 17.94 0.99 4.98
N GLU A 65 19.06 1.58 4.56
CA GLU A 65 20.20 0.87 3.99
C GLU A 65 21.48 1.54 4.52
N ASN A 66 22.41 0.74 5.04
CA ASN A 66 23.71 1.22 5.57
C ASN A 66 23.59 2.40 6.55
N GLY A 67 22.59 2.35 7.44
CA GLY A 67 22.35 3.39 8.46
C GLY A 67 21.64 4.65 7.95
N ARG A 68 21.37 4.76 6.64
CA ARG A 68 20.60 5.87 6.05
C ARG A 68 19.13 5.49 5.91
N VAL A 69 18.22 6.42 6.22
CA VAL A 69 16.80 6.28 5.91
C VAL A 69 16.56 6.62 4.44
N LEU A 70 16.01 5.67 3.69
CA LEU A 70 15.67 5.82 2.27
C LEU A 70 14.24 6.34 2.10
N SER A 71 13.30 5.74 2.83
CA SER A 71 11.85 5.99 2.71
C SER A 71 11.09 5.45 3.92
N THR A 72 9.76 5.51 3.89
CA THR A 72 8.87 4.92 4.89
C THR A 72 7.72 4.14 4.27
N ILE A 73 7.31 3.07 4.93
CA ILE A 73 6.05 2.35 4.68
C ILE A 73 4.95 3.03 5.49
N ARG A 74 3.92 3.57 4.83
CA ARG A 74 2.88 4.36 5.51
C ARG A 74 1.60 3.55 5.75
N PHE A 75 1.58 2.77 6.83
CA PHE A 75 0.46 1.89 7.19
C PHE A 75 -0.83 2.65 7.53
N SER A 76 -0.74 3.90 8.00
CA SER A 76 -1.90 4.77 8.19
C SER A 76 -2.76 4.91 6.94
N PHE A 77 -2.17 4.79 5.75
CA PHE A 77 -2.85 4.94 4.47
C PHE A 77 -2.90 3.64 3.66
N MET A 78 -2.78 2.49 4.34
CA MET A 78 -2.95 1.22 3.66
C MET A 78 -4.42 1.00 3.28
N PHE A 79 -4.65 0.27 2.21
CA PHE A 79 -5.99 0.00 1.70
C PHE A 79 -6.10 -1.43 1.17
N PRO A 80 -7.32 -1.99 1.16
CA PRO A 80 -7.56 -3.29 0.53
C PRO A 80 -7.43 -3.17 -0.98
N ALA A 81 -6.93 -4.20 -1.67
CA ALA A 81 -6.91 -4.20 -3.14
C ALA A 81 -6.97 -5.63 -3.71
N MET A 82 -7.57 -5.74 -4.90
CA MET A 82 -7.65 -6.99 -5.65
C MET A 82 -6.47 -7.12 -6.62
N LYS A 83 -6.17 -8.35 -7.07
CA LYS A 83 -5.05 -8.58 -7.97
C LYS A 83 -5.21 -7.90 -9.33
N ASN A 84 -6.43 -7.73 -9.83
CA ASN A 84 -6.70 -7.12 -11.14
C ASN A 84 -6.43 -5.60 -11.20
N VAL A 85 -6.41 -4.92 -10.04
CA VAL A 85 -6.09 -3.48 -9.94
C VAL A 85 -4.62 -3.23 -9.57
N LEU A 86 -3.79 -4.27 -9.61
CA LEU A 86 -2.38 -4.23 -9.19
C LEU A 86 -1.48 -4.76 -10.31
N THR A 87 -0.49 -3.95 -10.67
CA THR A 87 0.57 -4.33 -11.61
C THR A 87 1.87 -4.43 -10.84
N VAL A 88 2.55 -5.58 -10.89
CA VAL A 88 3.86 -5.74 -10.24
C VAL A 88 4.83 -4.71 -10.83
N LYS A 89 5.50 -3.97 -9.96
CA LYS A 89 6.47 -2.97 -10.38
C LYS A 89 7.73 -3.66 -10.87
N ASP A 90 8.04 -3.53 -12.16
CA ASP A 90 9.21 -4.15 -12.79
C ASP A 90 10.41 -3.20 -12.77
N PHE A 91 11.38 -3.51 -11.91
CA PHE A 91 12.56 -2.67 -11.75
C PHE A 91 13.51 -2.76 -12.95
N SER A 92 13.46 -3.85 -13.73
CA SER A 92 14.31 -4.01 -14.91
C SER A 92 13.91 -3.03 -16.03
N VAL A 93 12.61 -2.80 -16.21
CA VAL A 93 12.08 -1.80 -17.14
C VAL A 93 12.44 -0.39 -16.67
N ILE A 94 12.39 -0.13 -15.36
CA ILE A 94 12.80 1.17 -14.80
C ILE A 94 14.30 1.40 -15.04
N ALA A 95 15.14 0.38 -14.85
CA ALA A 95 16.58 0.46 -15.01
C ALA A 95 17.01 0.88 -16.43
N GLN A 96 16.23 0.54 -17.46
CA GLN A 96 16.48 0.95 -18.85
C GLN A 96 16.45 2.48 -19.02
N ASN A 97 15.64 3.18 -18.23
CA ASN A 97 15.49 4.64 -18.30
C ASN A 97 16.19 5.37 -17.15
N ASN A 98 16.24 4.77 -15.97
CA ASN A 98 16.80 5.36 -14.76
C ASN A 98 17.36 4.28 -13.81
N GLN A 99 18.60 3.87 -14.05
CA GLN A 99 19.31 2.87 -13.25
C GLN A 99 19.38 3.25 -11.76
N GLN A 100 19.67 4.51 -11.44
CA GLN A 100 19.80 4.96 -10.05
C GLN A 100 18.49 4.79 -9.27
N TYR A 101 17.35 5.06 -9.91
CA TYR A 101 16.04 4.85 -9.30
C TYR A 101 15.72 3.36 -9.14
N ALA A 102 16.07 2.53 -10.12
CA ALA A 102 15.92 1.08 -9.99
C ALA A 102 16.76 0.50 -8.84
N ASP A 103 17.98 1.01 -8.63
CA ASP A 103 18.85 0.59 -7.53
C ASP A 103 18.26 0.98 -6.16
N LEU A 104 17.68 2.18 -6.05
CA LEU A 104 16.94 2.62 -4.87
C LEU A 104 15.76 1.67 -4.57
N LEU A 105 14.93 1.36 -5.57
CA LEU A 105 13.79 0.45 -5.40
C LEU A 105 14.26 -0.95 -4.98
N ASN A 106 15.38 -1.43 -5.53
CA ASN A 106 15.97 -2.70 -5.13
C ASN A 106 16.44 -2.69 -3.67
N ALA A 107 17.07 -1.61 -3.21
CA ALA A 107 17.46 -1.44 -1.80
C ALA A 107 16.24 -1.47 -0.87
N GLU A 108 15.20 -0.70 -1.20
CA GLU A 108 13.95 -0.68 -0.45
C GLU A 108 13.27 -2.06 -0.43
N TYR A 109 13.27 -2.74 -1.57
CA TYR A 109 12.69 -4.07 -1.71
C TYR A 109 13.42 -5.12 -0.85
N ARG A 110 14.76 -5.13 -0.88
CA ARG A 110 15.57 -6.03 -0.03
C ARG A 110 15.25 -5.82 1.44
N PHE A 111 15.17 -4.56 1.89
CA PHE A 111 14.77 -4.24 3.26
C PHE A 111 13.40 -4.83 3.58
N CYS A 112 12.38 -4.57 2.74
CA CYS A 112 11.03 -5.07 2.99
C CYS A 112 10.96 -6.60 3.07
N ARG A 113 11.72 -7.30 2.21
CA ARG A 113 11.82 -8.77 2.22
C ARG A 113 12.44 -9.33 3.49
N ALA A 114 13.46 -8.65 4.02
CA ALA A 114 14.10 -9.05 5.27
C ALA A 114 13.22 -8.80 6.52
N HIS A 115 12.24 -7.90 6.42
CA HIS A 115 11.41 -7.45 7.55
C HIS A 115 9.93 -7.81 7.41
N GLU A 116 9.56 -8.84 6.63
CA GLU A 116 8.15 -9.21 6.36
C GLU A 116 7.32 -9.38 7.65
N ALA A 117 7.87 -10.03 8.68
CA ALA A 117 7.19 -10.21 9.96
C ALA A 117 6.96 -8.90 10.73
N GLU A 118 7.94 -7.99 10.72
CA GLU A 118 7.81 -6.67 11.35
C GLU A 118 6.75 -5.82 10.63
N ILE A 119 6.79 -5.83 9.30
CA ILE A 119 5.83 -5.14 8.44
C ILE A 119 4.41 -5.63 8.74
N TYR A 120 4.21 -6.94 8.82
CA TYR A 120 2.92 -7.54 9.16
C TYR A 120 2.44 -7.10 10.55
N ASN A 121 3.30 -7.24 11.56
CA ASN A 121 2.94 -6.88 12.93
C ASN A 121 2.63 -5.39 13.08
N LYS A 122 3.36 -4.52 12.37
CA LYS A 122 3.09 -3.09 12.33
C LYS A 122 1.78 -2.78 11.63
N ALA A 123 1.52 -3.39 10.47
CA ALA A 123 0.26 -3.23 9.75
C ALA A 123 -0.94 -3.64 10.63
N LEU A 124 -0.86 -4.78 11.32
CA LEU A 124 -1.89 -5.24 12.26
C LEU A 124 -2.08 -4.27 13.43
N GLN A 125 -1.00 -3.72 14.00
CA GLN A 125 -1.07 -2.71 15.05
C GLN A 125 -1.81 -1.46 14.56
N VAL A 126 -1.44 -0.95 13.38
CA VAL A 126 -2.05 0.25 12.82
C VAL A 126 -3.49 0.01 12.40
N TYR A 127 -3.83 -1.18 11.90
CA TYR A 127 -5.21 -1.59 11.65
C TYR A 127 -6.07 -1.47 12.92
N ARG A 128 -5.58 -1.99 14.05
CA ARG A 128 -6.28 -1.88 15.35
C ARG A 128 -6.44 -0.44 15.81
N ILE A 129 -5.46 0.43 15.52
CA ILE A 129 -5.56 1.88 15.76
C ILE A 129 -6.68 2.49 14.92
N GLY A 130 -6.70 2.21 13.61
CA GLY A 130 -7.72 2.74 12.68
C GLY A 130 -9.13 2.23 12.96
N CYS A 131 -9.27 1.04 13.54
CA CYS A 131 -10.57 0.51 13.97
C CYS A 131 -11.03 1.00 15.35
N ASN A 132 -10.16 1.63 16.15
CA ASN A 132 -10.50 2.11 17.49
C ASN A 132 -10.67 3.63 17.49
N LYS A 133 -11.93 4.10 17.41
CA LYS A 133 -12.27 5.54 17.38
C LYS A 133 -11.82 6.31 18.64
N ASN A 134 -11.57 5.62 19.76
CA ASN A 134 -11.05 6.23 21.00
C ASN A 134 -9.53 6.33 21.04
N HIS A 135 -8.81 5.73 20.08
CA HIS A 135 -7.36 5.80 20.05
C HIS A 135 -6.90 7.17 19.54
N VAL A 136 -5.96 7.80 20.24
CA VAL A 136 -5.46 9.16 19.92
C VAL A 136 -4.89 9.33 18.50
N LEU A 137 -4.46 8.24 17.86
CA LEU A 137 -3.96 8.25 16.47
C LEU A 137 -5.01 7.81 15.44
N ASN A 138 -6.26 7.55 15.83
CA ASN A 138 -7.30 7.06 14.92
C ASN A 138 -7.50 8.01 13.73
N TYR A 139 -7.53 9.32 14.01
CA TYR A 139 -7.70 10.38 12.99
C TYR A 139 -6.62 10.39 11.90
N THR A 140 -5.48 9.72 12.13
CA THR A 140 -4.37 9.64 11.16
C THR A 140 -4.50 8.46 10.20
N CYS A 141 -5.44 7.56 10.44
CA CYS A 141 -5.60 6.32 9.67
C CYS A 141 -6.78 6.46 8.73
N CYS A 142 -6.67 5.84 7.56
CA CYS A 142 -7.83 5.59 6.72
C CYS A 142 -8.91 4.82 7.49
N ASP A 143 -10.18 5.03 7.12
CA ASP A 143 -11.30 4.26 7.62
C ASP A 143 -11.29 2.86 7.00
N PHE A 144 -10.48 1.99 7.58
CA PHE A 144 -10.26 0.64 7.07
C PHE A 144 -11.56 -0.15 6.92
N LYS A 145 -12.53 0.04 7.83
CA LYS A 145 -13.82 -0.67 7.77
C LYS A 145 -14.68 -0.19 6.62
N LYS A 146 -14.77 1.12 6.42
CA LYS A 146 -15.48 1.67 5.27
C LYS A 146 -14.85 1.24 3.94
N LEU A 147 -13.52 1.14 3.87
CA LEU A 147 -12.82 0.65 2.69
C LEU A 147 -13.05 -0.86 2.44
N GLU A 148 -13.13 -1.69 3.49
CA GLU A 148 -13.46 -3.12 3.38
C GLU A 148 -14.88 -3.34 2.82
N GLU A 149 -15.86 -2.59 3.31
CA GLU A 149 -17.26 -2.69 2.87
C GLU A 149 -17.37 -2.48 1.36
N HIS A 150 -16.82 -1.37 0.85
CA HIS A 150 -16.86 -1.05 -0.58
C HIS A 150 -15.94 -1.92 -1.44
N TYR A 151 -14.83 -2.43 -0.89
CA TYR A 151 -14.00 -3.44 -1.56
C TYR A 151 -14.82 -4.69 -1.89
N LEU A 152 -15.63 -5.17 -0.95
CA LEU A 152 -16.47 -6.36 -1.14
C LEU A 152 -17.58 -6.12 -2.16
N GLU A 153 -18.18 -4.93 -2.17
CA GLU A 153 -19.17 -4.53 -3.18
C GLU A 153 -18.56 -4.54 -4.59
N TYR A 154 -17.39 -3.92 -4.75
CA TYR A 154 -16.69 -3.86 -6.02
C TYR A 154 -16.28 -5.26 -6.51
N ALA A 155 -15.73 -6.10 -5.62
CA ALA A 155 -15.37 -7.49 -5.95
C ALA A 155 -16.58 -8.34 -6.40
N THR A 156 -17.74 -8.11 -5.78
CA THR A 156 -18.99 -8.80 -6.13
C THR A 156 -19.49 -8.38 -7.51
N GLN A 157 -19.34 -7.11 -7.89
CA GLN A 157 -19.75 -6.59 -9.20
C GLN A 157 -18.85 -7.14 -10.33
N GLU A 158 -17.53 -7.14 -10.15
CA GLU A 158 -16.57 -7.70 -11.11
C GLU A 158 -16.81 -9.19 -11.39
N THR A 159 -17.12 -9.96 -10.34
CA THR A 159 -17.44 -11.39 -10.47
C THR A 159 -18.73 -11.61 -11.28
N ARG A 160 -19.73 -10.75 -11.11
CA ARG A 160 -21.00 -10.83 -11.85
C ARG A 160 -20.86 -10.41 -13.31
N THR A 161 -20.00 -9.44 -13.60
CA THR A 161 -19.73 -9.00 -14.98
C THR A 161 -18.94 -10.06 -15.75
N SER A 162 -17.96 -10.71 -15.09
CA SER A 162 -17.17 -11.79 -15.70
C SER A 162 -18.03 -13.00 -16.05
N ASN A 163 -18.96 -13.40 -15.16
CA ASN A 163 -19.87 -14.54 -15.40
C ASN A 163 -21.00 -14.27 -16.42
N ARG A 164 -21.07 -13.08 -17.02
CA ARG A 164 -22.07 -12.72 -18.05
C ARG A 164 -21.51 -12.71 -19.47
N ILE A 165 -20.20 -12.89 -19.62
CA ILE A 165 -19.49 -12.85 -20.92
C ILE A 165 -19.13 -14.27 -21.40
N ASP A 166 -19.47 -15.30 -20.61
CA ASP A 166 -19.33 -16.72 -20.95
C ASP A 166 -20.66 -17.35 -21.40
#